data_AF-A0A1Q3SDV5-F1
#
_entry.id   AF-A0A1Q3SDV5-F1
#
_cell.length_a   1.000
_cell.length_b   1.000
_cell.length_c   1.000
_cell.angle_alpha   90.00
_cell.angle_beta   90.00
_cell.angle_gamma   90.00
#
_symmetry.space_group_name_H-M   'P 1'
#
loop_
_entity.id
_entity.type
_entity.pdbx_description
1 polymer ?
#
loop_
_entity_poly.entity_id
_entity_poly.type
_entity_poly.pdbx_seq_one_letter_code
_entity_poly.pdbx_strand_id
1 'polypeptide(L)'
;MKKILLFMITPLFFNHVYAADKMCDSTLLPQEFKVYYNEKVIVANQPFEGSTEKILPTRNEFQGTPGCYIACYSHEQNQSVYPIGDNIFVMGQIRVSGHYTNKICQPTGFEDKDISAEQEFKFKCEKVFPDKCTKSSCWAGGDTGGWFGS
;
A
#
# COMPACT_ATOMS: atom_id res chain seq x y z
N MET A 1 -40.28 51.13 -45.39
CA MET A 1 -40.55 50.36 -44.16
C MET A 1 -39.67 49.12 -44.16
N LYS A 2 -38.68 49.02 -43.27
CA LYS A 2 -37.64 47.97 -43.28
C LYS A 2 -37.95 47.01 -42.14
N LYS A 3 -38.29 45.75 -42.44
CA LYS A 3 -38.62 44.71 -41.46
C LYS A 3 -37.32 44.24 -40.79
N ILE A 4 -37.21 44.43 -39.47
CA ILE A 4 -36.12 43.87 -38.66
C ILE A 4 -36.59 42.49 -38.21
N LEU A 5 -35.89 41.45 -38.66
CA LEU A 5 -36.12 40.06 -38.26
C LEU A 5 -35.27 39.79 -37.02
N LEU A 6 -35.89 39.69 -35.85
CA LEU A 6 -35.22 39.27 -34.61
C LEU A 6 -35.08 37.74 -34.62
N PHE A 7 -33.85 37.23 -34.68
CA PHE A 7 -33.55 35.83 -34.39
C PHE A 7 -33.26 35.69 -32.89
N MET A 8 -34.10 34.94 -32.17
CA MET A 8 -33.78 34.49 -30.83
C MET A 8 -32.75 33.36 -30.91
N ILE A 9 -31.57 33.58 -30.33
CA ILE A 9 -30.54 32.56 -30.14
C ILE A 9 -30.71 32.02 -28.72
N THR A 10 -31.23 30.81 -28.59
CA THR A 10 -31.27 30.08 -27.31
C THR A 10 -29.88 29.51 -27.02
N PRO A 11 -29.31 29.71 -25.82
CA PRO A 11 -28.07 29.06 -25.45
C PRO A 11 -28.35 27.58 -25.11
N LEU A 12 -27.71 26.68 -25.87
CA LEU A 12 -27.59 25.27 -25.53
C LEU A 12 -26.68 25.15 -24.30
N PHE A 13 -27.26 24.91 -23.13
CA PHE A 13 -26.52 24.51 -21.94
C PHE A 13 -25.99 23.08 -22.16
N PHE A 14 -24.72 22.97 -22.54
CA PHE A 14 -23.99 21.70 -22.49
C PHE A 14 -23.70 21.35 -21.03
N ASN A 15 -24.51 20.46 -20.46
CA ASN A 15 -24.14 19.76 -19.23
C ASN A 15 -23.04 18.75 -19.58
N HIS A 16 -21.78 19.16 -19.48
CA HIS A 16 -20.67 18.21 -19.44
C HIS A 16 -20.68 17.51 -18.09
N VAL A 17 -21.33 16.34 -18.04
CA VAL A 17 -21.11 15.35 -17.00
C VAL A 17 -19.72 14.78 -17.26
N TYR A 18 -18.72 15.25 -16.51
CA TYR A 18 -17.45 14.55 -16.43
C TYR A 18 -17.68 13.25 -15.65
N ALA A 19 -17.64 12.12 -16.33
CA ALA A 19 -17.42 10.86 -15.66
C ALA A 19 -16.05 10.97 -14.97
N ALA A 20 -16.02 10.88 -13.65
CA ALA A 20 -14.77 10.71 -12.93
C ALA A 20 -14.21 9.36 -13.35
N ASP A 21 -13.26 9.36 -14.29
CA ASP A 21 -12.47 8.18 -14.59
C ASP A 21 -11.89 7.69 -13.27
N LYS A 22 -12.17 6.42 -12.92
CA LYS A 22 -11.42 5.73 -11.88
C LYS A 22 -9.97 5.73 -12.33
N MET A 23 -9.19 6.70 -11.86
CA MET A 23 -7.76 6.65 -11.98
C MET A 23 -7.33 5.44 -11.16
N CYS A 24 -7.11 4.29 -11.83
CA CYS A 24 -6.46 3.16 -11.19
C CYS A 24 -5.12 3.66 -10.71
N ASP A 25 -5.00 3.87 -9.39
CA ASP A 25 -3.73 4.24 -8.78
C ASP A 25 -2.75 3.10 -9.06
N SER A 26 -1.84 3.33 -10.02
CA SER A 26 -0.83 2.37 -10.46
C SER A 26 0.14 1.95 -9.33
N THR A 27 0.02 2.56 -8.15
CA THR A 27 0.76 2.18 -6.93
C THR A 27 0.06 1.12 -6.08
N LEU A 28 -1.14 0.67 -6.44
CA LEU A 28 -1.83 -0.42 -5.75
C LEU A 28 -1.21 -1.78 -6.11
N LEU A 29 -0.73 -2.49 -5.10
CA LEU A 29 -0.29 -3.88 -5.21
C LEU A 29 -1.50 -4.83 -5.16
N PRO A 30 -1.41 -5.99 -5.84
CA PRO A 30 -2.43 -7.03 -5.75
C PRO A 30 -2.53 -7.58 -4.32
N GLN A 31 -3.74 -8.02 -3.91
CA GLN A 31 -3.96 -8.55 -2.56
C GLN A 31 -3.11 -9.80 -2.26
N GLU A 32 -2.84 -10.61 -3.28
CA GLU A 32 -1.92 -11.74 -3.24
C GLU A 32 -0.63 -11.35 -3.99
N PHE A 33 0.20 -10.55 -3.33
CA PHE A 33 1.43 -10.06 -3.95
C PHE A 33 2.51 -11.14 -3.92
N LYS A 34 2.94 -11.57 -5.10
CA LYS A 34 4.02 -12.55 -5.23
C LYS A 34 5.36 -11.90 -4.89
N VAL A 35 6.08 -12.55 -3.98
CA VAL A 35 7.46 -12.20 -3.66
C VAL A 35 8.32 -13.44 -3.73
N TYR A 36 9.61 -13.22 -3.98
CA TYR A 36 10.59 -14.29 -4.15
C TYR A 36 11.66 -14.12 -3.09
N TYR A 37 11.86 -15.17 -2.31
CA TYR A 37 12.72 -15.15 -1.13
C TYR A 37 13.80 -16.22 -1.26
N ASN A 38 15.04 -15.90 -0.88
CA ASN A 38 15.98 -16.89 -0.38
C ASN A 38 16.80 -16.30 0.77
N GLU A 39 17.50 -17.15 1.52
CA GLU A 39 18.28 -16.71 2.68
C GLU A 39 19.46 -15.77 2.35
N LYS A 40 19.80 -15.60 1.06
CA LYS A 40 20.95 -14.79 0.60
C LYS A 40 20.53 -13.42 0.04
N VAL A 41 19.38 -13.35 -0.61
CA VAL A 41 18.79 -12.21 -1.30
C VAL A 41 17.42 -12.06 -0.66
N ILE A 42 17.38 -11.25 0.40
CA ILE A 42 16.30 -11.21 1.41
C ILE A 42 14.92 -11.33 0.75
N VAL A 43 14.55 -10.44 -0.18
CA VAL A 43 13.28 -10.56 -0.90
C VAL A 43 13.29 -9.72 -2.18
N ALA A 44 12.59 -10.19 -3.23
CA ALA A 44 12.37 -9.45 -4.48
C ALA A 44 10.93 -9.59 -4.98
N ASN A 45 10.50 -8.67 -5.85
CA ASN A 45 9.20 -8.73 -6.54
C ASN A 45 9.26 -9.45 -7.90
N GLN A 46 10.40 -10.06 -8.26
CA GLN A 46 10.61 -10.86 -9.46
C GLN A 46 11.38 -12.15 -9.10
N PRO A 47 11.18 -13.27 -9.83
CA PRO A 47 11.93 -14.50 -9.60
C PRO A 47 13.42 -14.32 -9.82
N PHE A 48 14.23 -15.04 -9.04
CA PHE A 48 15.67 -15.15 -9.24
C PHE A 48 16.18 -16.54 -8.88
N GLU A 49 17.43 -16.85 -9.26
CA GLU A 49 18.02 -18.17 -9.08
C GLU A 49 18.02 -18.60 -7.59
N GLY A 50 17.47 -19.79 -7.33
CA GLY A 50 17.39 -20.34 -5.98
C GLY A 50 16.35 -19.67 -5.07
N SER A 51 15.48 -18.82 -5.62
CA SER A 51 14.37 -18.23 -4.87
C SER A 51 13.18 -19.18 -4.72
N THR A 52 12.45 -19.02 -3.62
CA THR A 52 11.15 -19.64 -3.39
C THR A 52 10.06 -18.58 -3.52
N GLU A 53 9.03 -18.85 -4.32
CA GLU A 53 7.84 -17.99 -4.40
C GLU A 53 7.07 -18.04 -3.07
N LYS A 54 6.65 -16.87 -2.59
CA LYS A 54 5.77 -16.67 -1.44
C LYS A 54 4.66 -15.70 -1.82
N ILE A 55 3.50 -15.86 -1.18
CA ILE A 55 2.42 -14.88 -1.27
C ILE A 55 2.50 -13.97 -0.04
N LEU A 56 2.75 -12.68 -0.27
CA LEU A 56 2.69 -11.63 0.75
C LEU A 56 1.26 -11.10 0.86
N PRO A 57 0.53 -11.39 1.96
CA PRO A 57 -0.81 -10.87 2.17
C PRO A 57 -0.79 -9.34 2.15
N THR A 58 -1.50 -8.75 1.20
CA THR A 58 -1.50 -7.31 0.95
C THR A 58 -2.92 -6.78 1.14
N ARG A 59 -3.05 -5.70 1.92
CA ARG A 59 -4.34 -5.12 2.29
C ARG A 59 -4.40 -3.65 1.92
N ASN A 60 -5.21 -3.34 0.90
CA ASN A 60 -5.36 -1.99 0.37
C ASN A 60 -6.43 -1.20 1.15
N GLU A 61 -6.25 -1.06 2.46
CA GLU A 61 -7.17 -0.34 3.37
C GLU A 61 -7.31 1.15 3.00
N PHE A 62 -6.26 1.74 2.42
CA PHE A 62 -6.29 3.08 1.84
C PHE A 62 -6.17 3.01 0.31
N GLN A 63 -7.15 3.54 -0.42
CA GLN A 63 -7.18 3.55 -1.90
C GLN A 63 -6.91 4.95 -2.52
N GLY A 64 -6.72 5.99 -1.71
CA GLY A 64 -6.43 7.34 -2.19
C GLY A 64 -4.96 7.55 -2.56
N THR A 65 -4.60 8.79 -2.91
CA THR A 65 -3.22 9.18 -3.28
C THR A 65 -2.84 10.47 -2.52
N PRO A 66 -1.61 10.59 -1.99
CA PRO A 66 -0.55 9.57 -1.99
C PRO A 66 -0.81 8.47 -0.94
N GLY A 67 -0.37 7.25 -1.25
CA GLY A 67 -0.35 6.15 -0.30
C GLY A 67 0.93 5.32 -0.41
N CYS A 68 1.30 4.66 0.69
CA CYS A 68 2.44 3.75 0.78
C CYS A 68 2.09 2.53 1.64
N TYR A 69 2.94 1.51 1.66
CA TYR A 69 2.69 0.27 2.40
C TYR A 69 3.54 0.22 3.66
N ILE A 70 2.92 -0.13 4.78
CA ILE A 70 3.65 -0.58 5.97
C ILE A 70 3.66 -2.11 5.97
N ALA A 71 4.75 -2.71 6.42
CA ALA A 71 4.81 -4.14 6.70
C ALA A 71 4.42 -4.38 8.17
N CYS A 72 3.76 -5.51 8.43
CA CYS A 72 3.53 -6.01 9.78
C CYS A 72 4.57 -7.09 10.07
N TYR A 73 5.32 -6.91 11.15
CA TYR A 73 6.37 -7.81 11.60
C TYR A 73 6.00 -8.45 12.93
N SER A 74 6.61 -9.59 13.24
CA SER A 74 6.50 -10.25 14.54
C SER A 74 7.76 -11.08 14.81
N HIS A 75 7.96 -11.43 16.08
CA HIS A 75 8.96 -12.41 16.50
C HIS A 75 8.45 -13.86 16.44
N GLU A 76 7.17 -14.06 16.15
CA GLU A 76 6.57 -15.37 15.97
C GLU A 76 6.80 -15.86 14.54
N GLN A 77 7.47 -16.99 14.38
CA GLN A 77 7.67 -17.58 13.05
C GLN A 77 6.37 -18.18 12.47
N ASN A 78 5.46 -18.63 13.34
CA ASN A 78 4.25 -19.30 12.94
C ASN A 78 3.38 -18.39 12.07
N GLN A 79 2.91 -18.92 10.93
CA GLN A 79 2.10 -18.18 9.94
C GLN A 79 2.78 -16.96 9.28
N SER A 80 4.08 -16.76 9.51
CA SER A 80 4.85 -15.74 8.79
C SER A 80 5.06 -16.11 7.32
N VAL A 81 5.38 -15.12 6.50
CA VAL A 81 5.63 -15.28 5.07
C VAL A 81 7.11 -15.63 4.83
N TYR A 82 8.02 -14.82 5.39
CA TYR A 82 9.47 -15.01 5.34
C TYR A 82 10.17 -14.23 6.46
N PRO A 83 11.38 -14.64 6.88
CA PRO A 83 12.21 -13.90 7.82
C PRO A 83 12.99 -12.76 7.14
N ILE A 84 13.34 -11.72 7.91
CA ILE A 84 14.22 -10.61 7.46
C ILE A 84 15.49 -10.47 8.30
N GLY A 85 15.77 -11.42 9.20
CA GLY A 85 16.90 -11.39 10.14
C GLY A 85 16.46 -11.14 11.58
N ASP A 86 17.37 -11.34 12.54
CA ASP A 86 17.19 -11.02 13.96
C ASP A 86 15.89 -11.54 14.60
N ASN A 87 15.46 -12.73 14.21
CA ASN A 87 14.20 -13.34 14.65
C ASN A 87 12.98 -12.46 14.33
N ILE A 88 13.01 -11.71 13.22
CA ILE A 88 11.91 -10.88 12.72
C ILE A 88 11.33 -11.51 11.46
N PHE A 89 10.01 -11.63 11.44
CA PHE A 89 9.27 -12.26 10.36
C PHE A 89 8.19 -11.35 9.81
N VAL A 90 8.00 -11.34 8.49
CA VAL A 90 6.94 -10.57 7.82
C VAL A 90 5.62 -11.34 7.87
N MET A 91 4.57 -10.68 8.35
CA MET A 91 3.22 -11.24 8.44
C MET A 91 2.34 -10.85 7.25
N GLY A 92 2.54 -9.65 6.72
CA GLY A 92 1.76 -9.06 5.64
C GLY A 92 2.11 -7.58 5.47
N GLN A 93 1.41 -6.91 4.57
CA GLN A 93 1.54 -5.46 4.37
C GLN A 93 0.19 -4.77 4.19
N ILE A 94 0.12 -3.51 4.60
CA ILE A 94 -1.11 -2.71 4.63
C ILE A 94 -0.83 -1.37 3.97
N ARG A 95 -1.67 -0.96 3.02
CA ARG A 95 -1.61 0.37 2.42
C ARG A 95 -2.24 1.40 3.36
N VAL A 96 -1.53 2.49 3.58
CA VAL A 96 -1.95 3.64 4.38
C VAL A 96 -1.80 4.92 3.56
N SER A 97 -2.44 6.00 4.02
CA SER A 97 -2.14 7.34 3.50
C SER A 97 -0.72 7.72 3.89
N GLY A 98 0.05 8.23 2.93
CA GLY A 98 1.46 8.54 3.12
C GLY A 98 2.21 8.51 1.80
N HIS A 99 3.53 8.63 1.86
CA HIS A 99 4.39 8.59 0.67
C HIS A 99 5.67 7.80 0.97
N TYR A 100 6.39 7.41 -0.07
CA TYR A 100 7.71 6.82 0.11
C TYR A 100 8.78 7.92 0.12
N THR A 101 9.69 7.84 1.09
CA THR A 101 10.93 8.62 1.14
C THR A 101 12.09 7.62 1.25
N ASN A 102 12.99 7.60 0.27
CA ASN A 102 14.10 6.64 0.21
C ASN A 102 13.66 5.17 0.38
N LYS A 103 12.55 4.78 -0.26
CA LYS A 103 11.89 3.45 -0.13
C LYS A 103 11.26 3.15 1.23
N ILE A 104 11.28 4.09 2.19
CA ILE A 104 10.58 3.95 3.46
C ILE A 104 9.21 4.60 3.36
N CYS A 105 8.15 3.87 3.65
CA CYS A 105 6.80 4.42 3.78
C CYS A 105 6.76 5.36 4.99
N GLN A 106 6.35 6.60 4.72
CA GLN A 106 6.12 7.68 5.66
C GLN A 106 4.60 7.89 5.75
N PRO A 107 3.91 7.26 6.72
CA PRO A 107 2.48 7.49 6.90
C PRO A 107 2.20 8.96 7.22
N THR A 108 1.11 9.50 6.70
CA THR A 108 0.71 10.90 6.93
C THR A 108 0.61 11.21 8.43
N GLY A 109 1.36 12.20 8.91
CA GLY A 109 1.42 12.60 10.32
C GLY A 109 2.49 11.87 11.16
N PHE A 110 3.18 10.91 10.56
CA PHE A 110 4.28 10.13 11.14
C PHE A 110 5.57 10.23 10.34
N GLU A 111 5.72 11.29 9.56
CA GLU A 111 6.92 11.55 8.78
C GLU A 111 8.15 11.61 9.69
N ASP A 112 9.20 10.90 9.29
CA ASP A 112 10.49 10.76 9.98
C ASP A 112 10.40 10.15 11.40
N LYS A 113 9.25 9.55 11.74
CA LYS A 113 9.05 8.85 13.02
C LYS A 113 9.25 7.35 12.86
N ASP A 114 9.71 6.73 13.94
CA ASP A 114 9.71 5.28 14.06
C ASP A 114 8.30 4.75 14.37
N ILE A 115 7.63 4.23 13.34
CA ILE A 115 6.28 3.68 13.47
C ILE A 115 6.23 2.31 14.18
N SER A 116 7.37 1.69 14.49
CA SER A 116 7.42 0.40 15.18
C SER A 116 6.95 0.48 16.63
N ALA A 117 7.15 1.63 17.27
CA ALA A 117 6.69 1.90 18.63
C ALA A 117 5.22 2.33 18.69
N GLU A 118 4.66 2.80 17.57
CA GLU A 118 3.38 3.49 17.52
C GLU A 118 2.19 2.53 17.66
N GLN A 119 1.38 2.77 18.69
CA GLN A 119 0.30 1.86 19.08
C GLN A 119 -0.80 1.75 18.00
N GLU A 120 -1.06 2.83 17.26
CA GLU A 120 -2.06 2.81 16.19
C GLU A 120 -1.73 1.82 15.07
N PHE A 121 -0.46 1.65 14.73
CA PHE A 121 -0.04 0.72 13.69
C PHE A 121 0.06 -0.72 14.20
N LYS A 122 0.40 -0.92 15.49
CA LYS A 122 0.28 -2.23 16.14
C LYS A 122 -1.16 -2.74 16.11
N PHE A 123 -2.11 -1.90 16.54
CA PHE A 123 -3.53 -2.23 16.49
C PHE A 123 -4.03 -2.44 15.06
N LYS A 124 -3.50 -1.69 14.09
CA LYS A 124 -3.83 -1.90 12.68
C LYS A 124 -3.36 -3.28 12.19
N CYS A 125 -2.14 -3.69 12.51
CA CYS A 125 -1.63 -5.02 12.17
C CYS A 125 -2.46 -6.15 12.80
N GLU A 126 -2.79 -6.03 14.08
CA GLU A 126 -3.67 -6.98 14.79
C GLU A 126 -5.06 -7.07 14.15
N LYS A 127 -5.69 -5.93 13.84
CA LYS A 127 -7.02 -5.89 13.24
C LYS A 127 -7.05 -6.53 11.85
N VAL A 128 -6.01 -6.28 11.05
CA VAL A 128 -5.98 -6.69 9.64
C VAL A 128 -5.47 -8.12 9.47
N PHE A 129 -4.62 -8.60 10.38
CA PHE A 129 -4.06 -9.95 10.36
C PHE A 129 -4.27 -10.66 11.71
N PRO A 130 -5.51 -10.85 12.19
CA PRO A 130 -5.78 -11.35 13.54
C PRO A 130 -5.24 -12.76 13.80
N ASP A 131 -5.16 -13.60 12.77
CA ASP A 131 -4.63 -14.97 12.88
C ASP A 131 -3.10 -15.01 12.94
N LYS A 132 -2.42 -13.94 12.51
CA LYS A 132 -0.95 -13.81 12.45
C LYS A 132 -0.39 -12.87 13.53
N CYS A 133 -1.21 -11.94 14.01
CA CYS A 133 -0.84 -10.87 14.92
C CYS A 133 -1.75 -10.94 16.15
N THR A 134 -1.34 -11.71 17.16
CA THR A 134 -2.13 -11.88 18.39
C THR A 134 -1.67 -10.89 19.46
N LYS A 135 -2.59 -10.08 20.00
CA LYS A 135 -2.40 -9.22 21.19
C LYS A 135 -0.99 -8.61 21.32
N SER A 136 -0.67 -7.71 20.40
CA SER A 136 0.59 -6.95 20.36
C SER A 136 1.84 -7.78 20.12
N SER A 137 1.70 -8.98 19.54
CA SER A 137 2.83 -9.74 18.99
C SER A 137 3.39 -9.13 17.71
N CYS A 138 2.66 -8.19 17.08
CA CYS A 138 3.09 -7.51 15.87
C CYS A 138 3.39 -6.02 16.07
N TRP A 139 4.29 -5.51 15.23
CA TRP A 139 4.52 -4.08 15.01
C TRP A 139 4.59 -3.74 13.52
N ALA A 140 4.60 -2.46 13.20
CA ALA A 140 4.71 -1.99 11.82
C ALA A 140 6.09 -1.42 11.51
N GLY A 141 6.50 -1.47 10.24
CA GLY A 141 7.62 -0.67 9.74
C GLY A 141 7.47 -0.31 8.27
N GLY A 142 8.24 0.69 7.85
CA GLY A 142 8.08 1.34 6.54
C GLY A 142 8.96 0.80 5.42
N ASP A 143 9.90 -0.12 5.67
CA ASP A 143 10.86 -0.59 4.66
C ASP A 143 10.21 -1.55 3.63
N THR A 144 9.47 -0.97 2.68
CA THR A 144 8.64 -1.69 1.71
C THR A 144 8.63 -1.05 0.32
N GLY A 145 9.23 0.13 0.13
CA GLY A 145 9.21 0.86 -1.14
C GLY A 145 10.02 0.19 -2.25
N GLY A 146 10.79 -0.85 -1.94
CA GLY A 146 11.53 -1.66 -2.92
C GLY A 146 10.66 -2.31 -4.00
N TRP A 147 9.34 -2.37 -3.83
CA TRP A 147 8.41 -2.94 -4.82
C TRP A 147 8.23 -2.09 -6.07
N PHE A 148 8.45 -0.78 -5.98
CA PHE A 148 8.08 0.19 -7.03
C PHE A 148 9.27 0.61 -7.91
N GLY A 149 10.31 -0.22 -7.96
CA GLY A 149 11.50 0.01 -8.76
C GLY A 149 12.54 0.87 -8.06
N SER A 150 13.77 0.74 -8.55
CA SER A 150 14.92 1.60 -8.29
C SER A 150 15.60 1.91 -9.60
#